data_AF-A0A9W4DU35-F1
#
_entry.id   AF-A0A9W4DU35-F1
#
_cell.length_a   1.000
_cell.length_b   1.000
_cell.length_c   1.000
_cell.angle_alpha   90.00
_cell.angle_beta   90.00
_cell.angle_gamma   90.00
#
_symmetry.space_group_name_H-M   'P 1'
#
loop_
_entity.id
_entity.type
_entity.pdbx_description
1 polymer ?
#
loop_
_entity_poly.entity_id
_entity_poly.type
_entity_poly.pdbx_seq_one_letter_code
_entity_poly.pdbx_strand_id
1 'polypeptide(L)'
;MQHSEQPRSGHVVIGVDTHKHVHVAAVMNTIGGILATLTIPTDTGGFQQLTDWADSFGTVLAFGIEGTGSYGATLTSFLRRAGHKVVEAGRPDRRLRRMNGKSDTLDAENAARAVLAGFATATPKTADGEAEMIRQFKIAHDQAVEQRASAMVTMKAMLVHAPDALRRENAGKTQITLARHLAALRPRRLEEPEDALRHTLRTLAKRWQYLDAEAKELTKMIGDLVQRVAPQLLEPFGIGVRRGNPRRDRRQPRADQVRGRSCQTRGHRSRAYRLRHDRRQASHQPRRSPPAQRGDLPNRHRPHAIPPAHDRLRRTPHGRRQDETRDHPMPQALRHTRGLPPAPPRPTDGLRSQLTTIGASTP
;
A
#
# COMPACT_ATOMS: atom_id res chain seq x y z
N MET A 1 -29.74 -11.89 45.50
CA MET A 1 -28.71 -11.28 44.63
C MET A 1 -29.14 -9.85 44.35
N GLN A 2 -28.29 -8.85 44.56
CA GLN A 2 -28.59 -7.46 44.20
C GLN A 2 -28.05 -7.20 42.80
N HIS A 3 -28.92 -6.87 41.84
CA HIS A 3 -28.48 -6.30 40.58
C HIS A 3 -28.10 -4.84 40.85
N SER A 4 -26.80 -4.54 40.82
CA SER A 4 -26.29 -3.18 40.88
C SER A 4 -26.55 -2.48 39.55
N GLU A 5 -27.76 -1.94 39.41
CA GLU A 5 -28.14 -1.08 38.30
C GLU A 5 -27.26 0.16 38.28
N GLN A 6 -26.20 0.13 37.47
CA GLN A 6 -25.28 1.25 37.33
C GLN A 6 -26.07 2.46 36.79
N PRO A 7 -25.85 3.68 37.33
CA PRO A 7 -26.55 4.87 36.87
C PRO A 7 -26.18 5.14 35.41
N ARG A 8 -27.08 4.75 34.49
CA ARG A 8 -26.95 5.02 33.05
C ARG A 8 -27.10 6.52 32.85
N SER A 9 -26.01 7.20 32.55
CA SER A 9 -25.96 8.65 32.28
C SER A 9 -26.63 9.07 30.97
N GLY A 10 -27.44 8.19 30.36
CA GLY A 10 -28.06 8.38 29.04
C GLY A 10 -27.07 8.42 27.87
N HIS A 11 -25.77 8.32 28.13
CA HIS A 11 -24.69 8.62 27.18
C HIS A 11 -23.59 7.56 27.17
N VAL A 12 -23.12 7.21 25.97
CA VAL A 12 -22.06 6.21 25.76
C VAL A 12 -21.04 6.65 24.72
N VAL A 13 -19.85 6.06 24.79
CA VAL A 13 -18.81 6.12 23.76
C VAL A 13 -18.57 4.69 23.25
N ILE A 14 -18.54 4.51 21.93
CA ILE A 14 -18.23 3.21 21.31
C ILE A 14 -16.79 3.23 20.83
N GLY A 15 -16.02 2.19 21.17
CA GLY A 15 -14.69 1.95 20.61
C GLY A 15 -14.73 0.75 19.67
N VAL A 16 -14.01 0.79 18.55
CA VAL A 16 -14.00 -0.27 17.53
C VAL A 16 -12.59 -0.56 17.05
N ASP A 17 -12.15 -1.81 17.18
CA ASP A 17 -10.96 -2.34 16.48
C ASP A 17 -11.38 -3.02 15.17
N THR A 18 -10.63 -2.79 14.10
CA THR A 18 -11.06 -3.12 12.73
C THR A 18 -10.12 -4.09 12.02
N HIS A 19 -10.63 -5.31 11.79
CA HIS A 19 -9.94 -6.34 11.00
C HIS A 19 -10.64 -6.55 9.66
N LYS A 20 -10.01 -7.36 8.79
CA LYS A 20 -10.43 -7.59 7.39
C LYS A 20 -11.85 -8.17 7.25
N HIS A 21 -12.27 -9.00 8.20
CA HIS A 21 -13.48 -9.84 8.10
C HIS A 21 -14.47 -9.64 9.25
N VAL A 22 -14.01 -9.10 10.38
CA VAL A 22 -14.83 -8.73 11.53
C VAL A 22 -14.37 -7.39 12.09
N HIS A 23 -15.26 -6.70 12.80
CA HIS A 23 -14.91 -5.61 13.69
C HIS A 23 -15.35 -5.95 15.11
N VAL A 24 -14.53 -5.60 16.10
CA VAL A 24 -14.84 -5.80 17.52
C VAL A 24 -15.12 -4.45 18.13
N ALA A 25 -16.27 -4.31 18.78
CA ALA A 25 -16.74 -3.09 19.41
C ALA A 25 -16.85 -3.26 20.94
N ALA A 26 -16.61 -2.17 21.67
CA ALA A 26 -16.81 -2.06 23.11
C ALA A 26 -17.59 -0.78 23.42
N VAL A 27 -18.67 -0.90 24.20
CA VAL A 27 -19.48 0.24 24.66
C VAL A 27 -19.05 0.65 26.07
N MET A 28 -18.75 1.94 26.24
CA MET A 28 -18.24 2.54 27.46
C MET A 28 -19.16 3.66 27.95
N ASN A 29 -19.49 3.64 29.25
CA ASN A 29 -20.26 4.73 29.89
C ASN A 29 -19.38 5.97 30.12
N THR A 30 -19.99 7.12 30.43
CA THR A 30 -19.27 8.39 30.65
C THR A 30 -18.31 8.41 31.84
N ILE A 31 -18.30 7.36 32.68
CA ILE A 31 -17.42 7.20 33.85
C ILE A 31 -16.22 6.27 33.50
N GLY A 32 -16.18 5.70 32.29
CA GLY A 32 -15.10 4.83 31.80
C GLY A 32 -15.34 3.34 32.02
N GLY A 33 -16.50 2.94 32.53
CA GLY A 33 -16.88 1.53 32.70
C GLY A 33 -17.37 0.93 31.38
N ILE A 34 -16.90 -0.27 31.05
CA ILE A 34 -17.40 -1.07 29.92
C ILE A 34 -18.76 -1.66 30.28
N LEU A 35 -19.75 -1.53 29.40
CA LEU A 35 -21.09 -2.09 29.59
C LEU A 35 -21.26 -3.43 28.85
N ALA A 36 -20.71 -3.55 27.65
CA ALA A 36 -20.78 -4.74 26.80
C ALA A 36 -19.73 -4.68 25.67
N THR A 37 -19.56 -5.78 24.96
CA THR A 37 -18.78 -5.89 23.72
C THR A 37 -19.57 -6.64 22.66
N LEU A 38 -19.24 -6.41 21.39
CA LEU A 38 -19.91 -7.00 20.22
C LEU A 38 -18.88 -7.31 19.14
N THR A 39 -19.06 -8.41 18.42
CA THR A 39 -18.31 -8.71 17.18
C THR A 39 -19.27 -8.72 16.02
N ILE A 40 -19.00 -7.92 14.99
CA ILE A 40 -19.82 -7.81 13.77
C ILE A 40 -19.04 -8.30 12.52
N PRO A 41 -19.72 -8.76 11.47
CA PRO A 41 -19.10 -8.94 10.15
C PRO A 41 -18.79 -7.59 9.47
N THR A 42 -17.96 -7.61 8.43
CA THR A 42 -17.50 -6.41 7.70
C THR A 42 -18.42 -5.98 6.53
N ASP A 43 -19.73 -6.03 6.77
CA ASP A 43 -20.77 -5.67 5.80
C ASP A 43 -21.83 -4.71 6.38
N THR A 44 -22.73 -4.22 5.53
CA THR A 44 -23.77 -3.26 5.91
C THR A 44 -24.74 -3.79 6.98
N GLY A 45 -24.99 -5.11 7.02
CA GLY A 45 -25.80 -5.73 8.06
C GLY A 45 -25.09 -5.70 9.42
N GLY A 46 -23.80 -6.03 9.44
CA GLY A 46 -22.94 -5.85 10.62
C GLY A 46 -22.84 -4.39 11.08
N PHE A 47 -22.76 -3.44 10.14
CA PHE A 47 -22.72 -2.01 10.50
C PHE A 47 -24.05 -1.51 11.09
N GLN A 48 -25.19 -1.96 10.58
CA GLN A 48 -26.51 -1.66 11.16
C GLN A 48 -26.68 -2.34 12.54
N GLN A 49 -26.26 -3.59 12.68
CA GLN A 49 -26.26 -4.31 13.96
C GLN A 49 -25.45 -3.55 15.03
N LEU A 50 -24.35 -2.91 14.65
CA LEU A 50 -23.53 -2.09 15.55
C LEU A 50 -24.22 -0.80 15.98
N THR A 51 -24.95 -0.12 15.09
CA THR A 51 -25.72 1.09 15.47
C THR A 51 -26.91 0.73 16.37
N ASP A 52 -27.69 -0.28 15.99
CA ASP A 52 -28.87 -0.73 16.76
C ASP A 52 -28.47 -1.19 18.17
N TRP A 53 -27.34 -1.91 18.28
CA TRP A 53 -26.76 -2.31 19.55
C TRP A 53 -26.24 -1.11 20.35
N ALA A 54 -25.53 -0.17 19.74
CA ALA A 54 -24.98 1.00 20.43
C ALA A 54 -26.07 1.89 21.02
N ASP A 55 -27.11 2.20 20.23
CA ASP A 55 -28.24 3.04 20.64
C ASP A 55 -29.06 2.39 21.77
N SER A 56 -29.05 1.06 21.89
CA SER A 56 -29.71 0.34 23.01
C SER A 56 -29.12 0.64 24.39
N PHE A 57 -27.90 1.21 24.47
CA PHE A 57 -27.29 1.68 25.73
C PHE A 57 -27.51 3.18 26.01
N GLY A 58 -28.05 3.93 25.04
CA GLY A 58 -28.31 5.37 25.14
C GLY A 58 -27.70 6.18 23.99
N THR A 59 -27.69 7.50 24.15
CA THR A 59 -27.20 8.44 23.13
C THR A 59 -25.69 8.30 22.92
N VAL A 60 -25.28 7.84 21.74
CA VAL A 60 -23.86 7.69 21.38
C VAL A 60 -23.20 9.06 21.17
N LEU A 61 -22.26 9.40 22.04
CA LEU A 61 -21.49 10.66 21.98
C LEU A 61 -20.46 10.66 20.84
N ALA A 62 -19.83 9.51 20.58
CA ALA A 62 -18.88 9.30 19.49
C ALA A 62 -18.53 7.81 19.31
N PHE A 63 -18.10 7.47 18.08
CA PHE A 63 -17.39 6.24 17.75
C PHE A 63 -15.89 6.52 17.62
N GLY A 64 -15.05 5.85 18.39
CA GLY A 64 -13.59 5.80 18.24
C GLY A 64 -13.17 4.56 17.47
N ILE A 65 -12.58 4.72 16.28
CA ILE A 65 -12.30 3.59 15.37
C ILE A 65 -10.81 3.52 15.07
N GLU A 66 -10.16 2.36 15.27
CA GLU A 66 -8.80 2.14 14.78
C GLU A 66 -8.83 1.93 13.26
N GLY A 67 -7.94 2.60 12.51
CA GLY A 67 -7.75 2.31 11.08
C GLY A 67 -8.84 2.89 10.16
N THR A 68 -9.25 4.15 10.37
CA THR A 68 -10.32 4.80 9.58
C THR A 68 -9.95 5.01 8.10
N GLY A 69 -8.66 4.95 7.77
CA GLY A 69 -8.16 4.93 6.38
C GLY A 69 -7.86 3.54 5.81
N SER A 70 -8.18 2.46 6.52
CA SER A 70 -7.93 1.06 6.12
C SER A 70 -9.18 0.18 6.30
N TYR A 71 -9.17 -0.81 7.21
CA TYR A 71 -10.29 -1.74 7.38
C TYR A 71 -11.54 -1.05 7.93
N GLY A 72 -11.37 -0.03 8.79
CA GLY A 72 -12.47 0.76 9.32
C GLY A 72 -13.04 1.83 8.37
N ALA A 73 -12.56 1.94 7.12
CA ALA A 73 -12.96 3.02 6.21
C ALA A 73 -14.43 2.93 5.76
N THR A 74 -14.93 1.73 5.51
CA THR A 74 -16.33 1.48 5.15
C THR A 74 -17.27 1.79 6.33
N LEU A 75 -16.96 1.27 7.52
CA LEU A 75 -17.70 1.58 8.75
C LEU A 75 -17.67 3.09 9.07
N THR A 76 -16.50 3.74 8.92
CA THR A 76 -16.36 5.20 9.11
C THR A 76 -17.26 5.98 8.16
N SER A 77 -17.35 5.57 6.89
CA SER A 77 -18.23 6.21 5.90
C SER A 77 -19.71 5.98 6.23
N PHE A 78 -20.09 4.76 6.64
CA PHE A 78 -21.45 4.42 7.06
C PHE A 78 -21.90 5.26 8.25
N LEU A 79 -21.16 5.25 9.36
CA LEU A 79 -21.51 5.97 10.58
C LEU A 79 -21.58 7.48 10.39
N ARG A 80 -20.70 8.06 9.56
CA ARG A 80 -20.75 9.49 9.19
C ARG A 80 -21.96 9.85 8.34
N ARG A 81 -22.43 8.95 7.46
CA ARG A 81 -23.66 9.12 6.66
C ARG A 81 -24.91 9.01 7.52
N ALA A 82 -24.89 8.19 8.57
CA ALA A 82 -25.91 8.13 9.62
C ALA A 82 -25.86 9.32 10.61
N GLY A 83 -24.91 10.26 10.44
CA GLY A 83 -24.80 11.47 11.25
C GLY A 83 -24.01 11.31 12.56
N HIS A 84 -23.51 10.12 12.88
CA HIS A 84 -22.72 9.92 14.10
C HIS A 84 -21.34 10.60 14.02
N LYS A 85 -20.89 11.12 15.16
CA LYS A 85 -19.53 11.63 15.34
C LYS A 85 -18.52 10.48 15.35
N VAL A 86 -17.67 10.38 14.33
CA VAL A 86 -16.57 9.41 14.26
C VAL A 86 -15.23 10.09 14.49
N VAL A 87 -14.36 9.45 15.27
CA VAL A 87 -13.01 9.90 15.63
C VAL A 87 -12.02 8.77 15.32
N GLU A 88 -10.87 9.09 14.73
CA GLU A 88 -9.81 8.10 14.54
C GLU A 88 -9.09 7.85 15.87
N ALA A 89 -9.23 6.62 16.39
CA ALA A 89 -8.54 6.17 17.58
C ALA A 89 -7.08 5.86 17.23
N GLY A 90 -6.18 6.75 17.67
CA GLY A 90 -4.74 6.55 17.52
C GLY A 90 -4.27 5.32 18.30
N ARG A 91 -3.45 4.47 17.66
CA ARG A 91 -2.90 3.26 18.29
C ARG A 91 -2.21 3.60 19.63
N PRO A 92 -2.57 2.95 20.76
CA PRO A 92 -1.85 3.13 22.02
C PRO A 92 -0.40 2.68 21.88
N ASP A 93 0.48 3.21 22.74
CA ASP A 93 1.94 3.02 22.61
C ASP A 93 2.31 1.53 22.50
N ARG A 94 3.23 1.24 21.58
CA ARG A 94 3.64 -0.12 21.19
C ARG A 94 4.32 -0.89 22.33
N ARG A 95 4.63 -0.23 23.45
CA ARG A 95 5.06 -0.85 24.71
C ARG A 95 3.88 -1.50 25.47
N LEU A 96 2.73 -0.81 25.56
CA LEU A 96 1.55 -1.31 26.28
C LEU A 96 0.96 -2.57 25.62
N ARG A 97 0.78 -2.55 24.28
CA ARG A 97 0.30 -3.72 23.49
C ARG A 97 1.24 -4.95 23.56
N ARG A 98 2.45 -4.84 24.13
CA ARG A 98 3.37 -5.98 24.36
C ARG A 98 3.19 -6.65 25.72
N MET A 99 2.61 -5.96 26.70
CA MET A 99 2.40 -6.50 28.05
C MET A 99 1.08 -7.27 28.18
N ASN A 100 0.02 -6.82 27.48
CA ASN A 100 -1.33 -7.37 27.63
C ASN A 100 -1.69 -8.46 26.59
N GLY A 101 -0.78 -8.78 25.65
CA GLY A 101 -1.07 -9.62 24.49
C GLY A 101 -1.92 -8.91 23.42
N LYS A 102 -2.16 -9.59 22.28
CA LYS A 102 -3.12 -9.11 21.26
C LYS A 102 -4.51 -9.61 21.64
N SER A 103 -5.39 -8.68 22.00
CA SER A 103 -6.81 -8.94 22.20
C SER A 103 -7.60 -7.81 21.55
N ASP A 104 -8.35 -8.14 20.51
CA ASP A 104 -9.06 -7.17 19.67
C ASP A 104 -10.15 -6.46 20.50
N THR A 105 -10.67 -7.13 21.52
CA THR A 105 -11.55 -6.57 22.55
C THR A 105 -10.84 -5.48 23.38
N LEU A 106 -9.61 -5.71 23.84
CA LEU A 106 -8.86 -4.71 24.60
C LEU A 106 -8.48 -3.51 23.74
N ASP A 107 -8.19 -3.74 22.46
CA ASP A 107 -7.90 -2.65 21.51
C ASP A 107 -9.18 -1.82 21.20
N ALA A 108 -10.36 -2.46 21.11
CA ALA A 108 -11.65 -1.77 21.03
C ALA A 108 -11.97 -0.97 22.30
N GLU A 109 -11.76 -1.53 23.49
CA GLU A 109 -11.91 -0.78 24.75
C GLU A 109 -10.96 0.43 24.81
N ASN A 110 -9.71 0.26 24.37
CA ASN A 110 -8.72 1.34 24.34
C ASN A 110 -9.13 2.44 23.36
N ALA A 111 -9.78 2.11 22.25
CA ALA A 111 -10.35 3.09 21.33
C ALA A 111 -11.47 3.91 21.98
N ALA A 112 -12.38 3.26 22.74
CA ALA A 112 -13.42 3.95 23.51
C ALA A 112 -12.80 4.89 24.57
N ARG A 113 -11.84 4.36 25.32
CA ARG A 113 -11.11 5.06 26.40
C ARG A 113 -10.37 6.29 25.88
N ALA A 114 -9.74 6.19 24.71
CA ALA A 114 -9.01 7.29 24.07
C ALA A 114 -9.94 8.42 23.60
N VAL A 115 -11.15 8.10 23.15
CA VAL A 115 -12.17 9.10 22.79
C VAL A 115 -12.80 9.74 24.02
N LEU A 116 -13.18 8.95 25.04
CA LEU A 116 -13.77 9.47 26.27
C LEU A 116 -12.80 10.41 27.03
N ALA A 117 -11.51 10.06 27.07
CA ALA A 117 -10.47 10.89 27.68
C ALA A 117 -10.03 12.10 26.82
N GLY A 118 -10.61 12.29 25.62
CA GLY A 118 -10.28 13.39 24.72
C GLY A 118 -8.88 13.32 24.09
N PHE A 119 -8.15 12.22 24.22
CA PHE A 119 -6.84 12.03 23.59
C PHE A 119 -6.96 11.77 22.08
N ALA A 120 -8.02 11.06 21.67
CA ALA A 120 -8.38 10.94 20.26
C ALA A 120 -9.16 12.19 19.82
N THR A 121 -8.52 13.01 18.98
CA THR A 121 -9.09 14.24 18.39
C THR A 121 -9.02 14.27 16.86
N ALA A 122 -8.39 13.26 16.25
CA ALA A 122 -8.24 13.15 14.81
C ALA A 122 -9.61 12.92 14.15
N THR A 123 -10.09 13.90 13.39
CA THR A 123 -11.26 13.72 12.52
C THR A 123 -10.84 12.83 11.34
N PRO A 124 -11.54 11.71 11.07
CA PRO A 124 -11.22 10.84 9.94
C PRO A 124 -11.23 11.59 8.62
N LYS A 125 -10.33 11.23 7.71
CA LYS A 125 -10.37 11.72 6.33
C LYS A 125 -11.70 11.30 5.69
N THR A 126 -12.24 12.15 4.83
CA THR A 126 -13.39 11.84 3.99
C THR A 126 -13.00 10.76 2.97
N ALA A 127 -13.28 9.50 3.32
CA ALA A 127 -13.16 8.32 2.45
C ALA A 127 -14.44 8.14 1.62
N ASP A 128 -14.96 9.24 1.10
CA ASP A 128 -16.26 9.37 0.47
C ASP A 128 -16.25 10.46 -0.61
N GLY A 129 -17.18 10.34 -1.56
CA GLY A 129 -17.28 11.22 -2.71
C GLY A 129 -16.04 11.21 -3.61
N GLU A 130 -15.86 12.32 -4.33
CA GLU A 130 -14.86 12.43 -5.39
C GLU A 130 -13.41 12.39 -4.90
N ALA A 131 -13.16 12.75 -3.63
CA ALA A 131 -11.85 12.66 -3.00
C ALA A 131 -11.35 11.21 -2.91
N GLU A 132 -12.24 10.27 -2.56
CA GLU A 132 -11.91 8.84 -2.51
C GLU A 132 -11.81 8.25 -3.93
N MET A 133 -12.63 8.70 -4.88
CA MET A 133 -12.47 8.33 -6.31
C MET A 133 -11.08 8.72 -6.85
N ILE A 134 -10.62 9.94 -6.56
CA ILE A 134 -9.27 10.41 -6.90
C ILE A 134 -8.21 9.52 -6.24
N ARG A 135 -8.37 9.17 -4.95
CA ARG A 135 -7.45 8.29 -4.22
C ARG A 135 -7.36 6.90 -4.85
N GLN A 136 -8.49 6.29 -5.22
CA GLN A 136 -8.56 4.96 -5.81
C GLN A 136 -7.87 4.92 -7.19
N PHE A 137 -8.19 5.86 -8.09
CA PHE A 137 -7.50 5.98 -9.36
C PHE A 137 -6.00 6.29 -9.19
N LYS A 138 -5.61 7.06 -8.16
CA LYS A 138 -4.21 7.37 -7.86
C LYS A 138 -3.42 6.13 -7.43
N ILE A 139 -4.01 5.25 -6.62
CA ILE A 139 -3.40 3.97 -6.21
C ILE A 139 -3.14 3.09 -7.45
N ALA A 140 -4.15 2.91 -8.31
CA ALA A 140 -4.02 2.15 -9.55
C ALA A 140 -2.97 2.76 -10.50
N HIS A 141 -2.98 4.09 -10.68
CA HIS A 141 -2.00 4.79 -11.51
C HIS A 141 -0.57 4.60 -11.00
N ASP A 142 -0.34 4.68 -9.69
CA ASP A 142 1.00 4.54 -9.12
C ASP A 142 1.53 3.12 -9.31
N GLN A 143 0.67 2.10 -9.15
CA GLN A 143 1.00 0.71 -9.46
C GLN A 143 1.27 0.49 -10.96
N ALA A 144 0.46 1.05 -11.86
CA ALA A 144 0.71 0.98 -13.30
C ALA A 144 2.06 1.62 -13.67
N VAL A 145 2.40 2.77 -13.08
CA VAL A 145 3.68 3.47 -13.29
C VAL A 145 4.87 2.68 -12.75
N GLU A 146 4.75 2.09 -11.56
CA GLU A 146 5.78 1.24 -10.94
C GLU A 146 6.03 -0.02 -11.78
N GLN A 147 4.97 -0.75 -12.13
CA GLN A 147 5.07 -1.98 -12.92
C GLN A 147 5.57 -1.68 -14.35
N ARG A 148 5.22 -0.54 -14.95
CA ARG A 148 5.75 -0.08 -16.24
C ARG A 148 7.25 0.22 -16.16
N ALA A 149 7.71 0.82 -15.06
CA ALA A 149 9.14 1.05 -14.83
C ALA A 149 9.89 -0.29 -14.65
N SER A 150 9.34 -1.20 -13.84
CA SER A 150 9.88 -2.55 -13.63
C SER A 150 10.01 -3.32 -14.94
N ALA A 151 8.95 -3.39 -15.76
CA ALA A 151 8.98 -4.05 -17.07
C ALA A 151 10.04 -3.45 -18.03
N MET A 152 10.28 -2.14 -17.98
CA MET A 152 11.35 -1.48 -18.75
C MET A 152 12.75 -1.87 -18.26
N VAL A 153 12.94 -2.01 -16.95
CA VAL A 153 14.20 -2.52 -16.37
C VAL A 153 14.42 -3.98 -16.78
N THR A 154 13.40 -4.85 -16.66
CA THR A 154 13.50 -6.25 -17.07
C THR A 154 13.81 -6.40 -18.56
N MET A 155 13.13 -5.65 -19.46
CA MET A 155 13.45 -5.69 -20.90
C MET A 155 14.91 -5.31 -21.17
N LYS A 156 15.42 -4.27 -20.51
CA LYS A 156 16.81 -3.84 -20.68
C LYS A 156 17.82 -4.86 -20.15
N ALA A 157 17.52 -5.51 -19.03
CA ALA A 157 18.34 -6.61 -18.51
C ALA A 157 18.36 -7.80 -19.48
N MET A 158 17.20 -8.24 -19.98
CA MET A 158 17.11 -9.33 -20.97
C MET A 158 17.88 -8.99 -22.26
N LEU A 159 17.90 -7.72 -22.70
CA LEU A 159 18.69 -7.27 -23.86
C LEU A 159 20.22 -7.34 -23.65
N VAL A 160 20.73 -7.44 -22.42
CA VAL A 160 22.17 -7.68 -22.18
C VAL A 160 22.58 -9.06 -22.71
N HIS A 161 21.68 -10.04 -22.60
CA HIS A 161 21.87 -11.42 -23.07
C HIS A 161 21.49 -11.61 -24.55
N ALA A 162 21.15 -10.54 -25.27
CA ALA A 162 20.77 -10.61 -26.68
C ALA A 162 21.99 -10.76 -27.61
N PRO A 163 21.83 -11.45 -28.76
CA PRO A 163 22.84 -11.46 -29.82
C PRO A 163 23.19 -10.06 -30.28
N ASP A 164 24.43 -9.89 -30.75
CA ASP A 164 24.97 -8.57 -31.05
C ASP A 164 24.15 -7.77 -32.08
N ALA A 165 23.60 -8.44 -33.10
CA ALA A 165 22.69 -7.81 -34.07
C ALA A 165 21.43 -7.22 -33.39
N LEU A 166 20.79 -7.98 -32.50
CA LEU A 166 19.58 -7.54 -31.78
C LEU A 166 19.90 -6.44 -30.75
N ARG A 167 21.11 -6.43 -30.18
CA ARG A 167 21.59 -5.32 -29.33
C ARG A 167 21.82 -4.05 -30.14
N ARG A 168 22.56 -4.13 -31.27
CA ARG A 168 22.80 -3.00 -32.18
C ARG A 168 21.50 -2.43 -32.73
N GLU A 169 20.58 -3.28 -33.17
CA GLU A 169 19.24 -2.87 -33.63
C GLU A 169 18.48 -2.07 -32.56
N ASN A 170 18.68 -2.36 -31.27
CA ASN A 170 17.97 -1.73 -30.15
C ASN A 170 18.74 -0.61 -29.45
N ALA A 171 19.99 -0.33 -29.85
CA ALA A 171 20.77 0.78 -29.35
C ALA A 171 20.09 2.14 -29.66
N GLY A 172 20.25 3.12 -28.76
CA GLY A 172 19.71 4.47 -28.93
C GLY A 172 18.17 4.63 -28.90
N LYS A 173 17.38 3.55 -29.01
CA LYS A 173 15.91 3.62 -28.99
C LYS A 173 15.40 4.22 -27.68
N THR A 174 14.49 5.19 -27.78
CA THR A 174 13.74 5.72 -26.62
C THR A 174 12.91 4.59 -25.98
N GLN A 175 12.51 4.73 -24.70
CA GLN A 175 11.68 3.74 -24.02
C GLN A 175 10.40 3.37 -24.80
N ILE A 176 9.73 4.37 -25.37
CA ILE A 176 8.51 4.20 -26.18
C ILE A 176 8.84 3.48 -27.50
N THR A 177 9.91 3.89 -28.19
CA THR A 177 10.35 3.27 -29.45
C THR A 177 10.75 1.81 -29.24
N LEU A 178 11.47 1.52 -28.17
CA LEU A 178 11.95 0.19 -27.79
C LEU A 178 10.78 -0.75 -27.50
N ALA A 179 9.84 -0.35 -26.63
CA ALA A 179 8.68 -1.17 -26.31
C ALA A 179 7.78 -1.41 -27.54
N ARG A 180 7.56 -0.40 -28.40
CA ARG A 180 6.81 -0.59 -29.66
C ARG A 180 7.47 -1.59 -30.59
N HIS A 181 8.78 -1.49 -30.78
CA HIS A 181 9.54 -2.39 -31.63
C HIS A 181 9.56 -3.83 -31.07
N LEU A 182 9.85 -4.01 -29.78
CA LEU A 182 9.92 -5.34 -29.16
C LEU A 182 8.54 -6.04 -29.12
N ALA A 183 7.45 -5.30 -28.88
CA ALA A 183 6.09 -5.87 -28.93
C ALA A 183 5.67 -6.33 -30.34
N ALA A 184 6.21 -5.68 -31.37
CA ALA A 184 5.96 -5.98 -32.78
C ALA A 184 6.76 -7.19 -33.32
N LEU A 185 7.77 -7.69 -32.58
CA LEU A 185 8.52 -8.90 -32.93
C LEU A 185 7.57 -10.07 -33.22
N ARG A 186 7.96 -10.94 -34.17
CA ARG A 186 7.17 -12.12 -34.57
C ARG A 186 7.98 -13.43 -34.44
N PRO A 187 8.52 -13.77 -33.26
CA PRO A 187 9.11 -15.10 -33.04
C PRO A 187 8.04 -16.17 -33.28
N ARG A 188 8.43 -17.26 -33.96
CA ARG A 188 7.54 -18.35 -34.37
C ARG A 188 7.96 -19.72 -33.84
N ARG A 189 9.25 -19.90 -33.56
CA ARG A 189 9.86 -21.13 -33.07
C ARG A 189 10.10 -21.03 -31.55
N LEU A 190 10.49 -22.15 -30.96
CA LEU A 190 10.95 -22.30 -29.58
C LEU A 190 12.09 -23.33 -29.55
N GLU A 191 12.97 -23.25 -30.55
CA GLU A 191 14.03 -24.24 -30.80
C GLU A 191 15.34 -23.86 -30.08
N GLU A 192 15.57 -22.54 -29.90
CA GLU A 192 16.81 -22.01 -29.34
C GLU A 192 16.55 -21.02 -28.17
N PRO A 193 17.53 -20.78 -27.28
CA PRO A 193 17.44 -19.75 -26.24
C PRO A 193 17.14 -18.34 -26.80
N GLU A 194 17.53 -18.07 -28.05
CA GLU A 194 17.27 -16.81 -28.73
C GLU A 194 15.78 -16.60 -29.07
N ASP A 195 15.04 -17.67 -29.38
CA ASP A 195 13.58 -17.62 -29.53
C ASP A 195 12.92 -17.27 -28.19
N ALA A 196 13.29 -17.99 -27.12
CA ALA A 196 12.75 -17.79 -25.78
C ALA A 196 12.99 -16.34 -25.30
N LEU A 197 14.17 -15.78 -25.60
CA LEU A 197 14.47 -14.37 -25.38
C LEU A 197 13.54 -13.44 -26.18
N ARG A 198 13.33 -13.68 -27.49
CA ARG A 198 12.41 -12.87 -28.31
C ARG A 198 10.97 -12.92 -27.81
N HIS A 199 10.46 -14.10 -27.43
CA HIS A 199 9.12 -14.25 -26.83
C HIS A 199 9.00 -13.50 -25.50
N THR A 200 10.04 -13.57 -24.65
CA THR A 200 10.10 -12.88 -23.36
C THR A 200 10.11 -11.36 -23.54
N LEU A 201 10.99 -10.85 -24.40
CA LEU A 201 11.07 -9.41 -24.74
C LEU A 201 9.75 -8.90 -25.30
N ARG A 202 9.11 -9.63 -26.22
CA ARG A 202 7.80 -9.29 -26.78
C ARG A 202 6.70 -9.23 -25.71
N THR A 203 6.72 -10.17 -24.77
CA THR A 203 5.72 -10.27 -23.69
C THR A 203 5.86 -9.12 -22.69
N LEU A 204 7.09 -8.82 -22.26
CA LEU A 204 7.38 -7.67 -21.40
C LEU A 204 7.07 -6.34 -22.10
N ALA A 205 7.32 -6.24 -23.40
CA ALA A 205 7.04 -5.05 -24.20
C ALA A 205 5.53 -4.78 -24.37
N LYS A 206 4.73 -5.83 -24.62
CA LYS A 206 3.26 -5.72 -24.61
C LYS A 206 2.73 -5.30 -23.24
N ARG A 207 3.25 -5.89 -22.15
CA ARG A 207 2.91 -5.49 -20.78
C ARG A 207 3.26 -4.03 -20.52
N TRP A 208 4.44 -3.58 -20.97
CA TRP A 208 4.83 -2.17 -20.88
C TRP A 208 3.86 -1.24 -21.62
N GLN A 209 3.44 -1.61 -22.84
CA GLN A 209 2.47 -0.82 -23.62
C GLN A 209 1.10 -0.72 -22.94
N TYR A 210 0.60 -1.83 -22.37
CA TYR A 210 -0.65 -1.85 -21.62
C TYR A 210 -0.58 -0.89 -20.42
N LEU A 211 0.45 -1.03 -19.58
CA LEU A 211 0.65 -0.19 -18.38
C LEU A 211 0.93 1.29 -18.75
N ASP A 212 1.49 1.55 -19.93
CA ASP A 212 1.66 2.90 -20.49
C ASP A 212 0.33 3.51 -21.00
N ALA A 213 -0.66 2.71 -21.37
CA ALA A 213 -2.01 3.18 -21.68
C ALA A 213 -2.83 3.42 -20.41
N GLU A 214 -2.92 2.39 -19.55
CA GLU A 214 -3.63 2.40 -18.26
C GLU A 214 -3.22 3.59 -17.38
N ALA A 215 -1.90 3.84 -17.25
CA ALA A 215 -1.42 5.00 -16.49
C ALA A 215 -1.85 6.35 -17.08
N LYS A 216 -2.03 6.47 -18.40
CA LYS A 216 -2.53 7.70 -19.04
C LYS A 216 -4.04 7.86 -18.90
N GLU A 217 -4.79 6.77 -19.03
CA GLU A 217 -6.23 6.73 -18.83
C GLU A 217 -6.60 7.12 -17.39
N LEU A 218 -5.92 6.53 -16.40
CA LEU A 218 -6.07 6.91 -15.00
C LEU A 218 -5.61 8.35 -14.72
N THR A 219 -4.54 8.82 -15.37
CA THR A 219 -4.14 10.25 -15.29
C THR A 219 -5.24 11.16 -15.84
N LYS A 220 -5.90 10.77 -16.93
CA LYS A 220 -7.04 11.52 -17.50
C LYS A 220 -8.23 11.50 -16.55
N MET A 221 -8.62 10.35 -16.02
CA MET A 221 -9.73 10.24 -15.05
C MET A 221 -9.50 11.12 -13.80
N ILE A 222 -8.27 11.12 -13.26
CA ILE A 222 -7.90 12.01 -12.15
C ILE A 222 -7.99 13.49 -12.57
N GLY A 223 -7.59 13.83 -13.80
CA GLY A 223 -7.75 15.18 -14.35
C GLY A 223 -9.22 15.60 -14.47
N ASP A 224 -10.04 14.76 -15.09
CA ASP A 224 -11.47 14.96 -15.31
C ASP A 224 -12.25 15.06 -13.98
N LEU A 225 -11.78 14.38 -12.91
CA LEU A 225 -12.27 14.59 -11.54
C LEU A 225 -11.82 15.94 -10.97
N VAL A 226 -10.51 16.20 -10.86
CA VAL A 226 -9.98 17.42 -10.20
C VAL A 226 -10.49 18.70 -10.87
N GLN A 227 -10.66 18.70 -12.19
CA GLN A 227 -11.23 19.82 -12.94
C GLN A 227 -12.68 20.16 -12.53
N ARG A 228 -13.42 19.20 -11.96
CA ARG A 228 -14.78 19.36 -11.45
C ARG A 228 -14.82 19.78 -9.97
N VAL A 229 -14.06 19.07 -9.12
CA VAL A 229 -14.10 19.30 -7.65
C VAL A 229 -13.33 20.56 -7.24
N ALA A 230 -12.19 20.80 -7.89
CA ALA A 230 -11.20 21.77 -7.42
C ALA A 230 -10.37 22.34 -8.58
N PRO A 231 -11.00 23.03 -9.56
CA PRO A 231 -10.31 23.65 -10.69
C PRO A 231 -9.14 24.56 -10.26
N GLN A 232 -9.28 25.26 -9.12
CA GLN A 232 -8.25 26.11 -8.51
C GLN A 232 -6.96 25.39 -8.10
N LEU A 233 -6.91 24.05 -8.13
CA LEU A 233 -5.67 23.28 -7.95
C LEU A 233 -4.88 23.08 -9.26
N LEU A 234 -5.50 23.34 -10.42
CA LEU A 234 -4.89 23.19 -11.74
C LEU A 234 -4.21 24.48 -12.23
N GLU A 235 -4.55 25.62 -11.62
CA GLU A 235 -4.04 26.96 -11.92
C GLU A 235 -2.60 27.19 -11.43
N PRO A 236 -2.19 26.78 -10.21
CA PRO A 236 -0.84 27.07 -9.70
C PRO A 236 0.22 26.23 -10.38
N PHE A 237 1.29 26.90 -10.85
CA PHE A 237 2.43 26.22 -11.45
C PHE A 237 3.08 25.25 -10.45
N GLY A 238 3.07 23.96 -10.80
CA GLY A 238 3.58 22.86 -9.96
C GLY A 238 2.53 22.06 -9.19
N ILE A 239 1.25 22.50 -9.14
CA ILE A 239 0.17 21.80 -8.39
C ILE A 239 -0.79 21.01 -9.33
N GLY A 240 -0.81 21.32 -10.63
CA GLY A 240 -1.67 20.63 -11.59
C GLY A 240 -1.48 19.11 -11.66
N VAL A 241 -2.58 18.37 -11.89
CA VAL A 241 -2.61 16.89 -12.01
C VAL A 241 -1.45 16.40 -12.87
N ARG A 242 -0.55 15.63 -12.23
CA ARG A 242 0.88 15.43 -12.55
C ARG A 242 1.16 15.39 -14.06
N ARG A 243 1.35 16.56 -14.68
CA ARG A 243 1.31 16.71 -16.15
C ARG A 243 2.43 15.90 -16.83
N GLY A 244 2.05 14.81 -17.49
CA GLY A 244 2.81 14.28 -18.62
C GLY A 244 2.74 15.29 -19.76
N ASN A 245 3.76 16.14 -19.86
CA ASN A 245 3.76 17.37 -20.68
C ASN A 245 3.38 17.14 -22.16
N PRO A 246 2.20 17.59 -22.62
CA PRO A 246 1.88 17.68 -24.04
C PRO A 246 2.52 18.96 -24.60
N ARG A 247 3.51 18.80 -25.49
CA ARG A 247 4.30 19.89 -26.07
C ARG A 247 3.41 21.02 -26.61
N ARG A 248 3.57 22.24 -26.08
CA ARG A 248 3.17 23.48 -26.79
C ARG A 248 4.39 24.36 -27.07
N ASP A 249 4.79 24.25 -28.34
CA ASP A 249 5.59 25.17 -29.15
C ASP A 249 7.00 25.64 -28.72
N ARG A 250 7.67 26.30 -29.66
CA ARG A 250 9.07 26.70 -29.67
C ARG A 250 9.22 28.19 -29.37
N ARG A 251 10.16 28.51 -28.48
CA ARG A 251 11.19 29.55 -28.69
C ARG A 251 12.27 29.38 -27.61
N GLN A 252 13.50 29.07 -28.03
CA GLN A 252 14.69 29.22 -27.18
C GLN A 252 15.26 30.62 -27.41
N PRO A 253 15.80 31.23 -26.36
CA PRO A 253 17.18 31.71 -26.46
C PRO A 253 18.17 30.86 -25.65
N ARG A 254 19.40 30.79 -26.14
CA ARG A 254 20.61 30.60 -25.31
C ARG A 254 21.07 32.02 -24.88
N ALA A 255 21.75 32.25 -23.75
CA ALA A 255 22.01 31.44 -22.56
C ALA A 255 22.15 32.43 -21.37
N ASP A 256 22.33 31.96 -20.12
CA ASP A 256 23.61 32.16 -19.42
C ASP A 256 23.64 31.69 -17.95
N GLN A 257 24.87 31.63 -17.44
CA GLN A 257 25.35 30.96 -16.25
C GLN A 257 25.23 31.82 -14.98
N VAL A 258 24.43 31.39 -13.99
CA VAL A 258 24.54 31.87 -12.60
C VAL A 258 24.49 30.69 -11.62
N ARG A 259 25.39 30.72 -10.62
CA ARG A 259 25.49 29.68 -9.57
C ARG A 259 24.37 29.84 -8.53
N GLY A 260 23.82 28.72 -8.07
CA GLY A 260 22.61 28.70 -7.24
C GLY A 260 22.78 29.15 -5.79
N ARG A 261 21.64 29.21 -5.08
CA ARG A 261 21.52 29.27 -3.62
C ARG A 261 20.31 28.45 -3.16
N SER A 262 20.38 27.91 -1.95
CA SER A 262 19.29 27.18 -1.29
C SER A 262 18.29 28.16 -0.65
N CYS A 263 17.00 27.96 -0.89
CA CYS A 263 15.93 28.79 -0.32
C CYS A 263 15.03 27.97 0.63
N GLN A 264 15.30 28.03 1.93
CA GLN A 264 14.39 27.53 2.96
C GLN A 264 13.30 28.59 3.23
N THR A 265 12.06 28.33 2.83
CA THR A 265 10.93 29.23 3.10
C THR A 265 10.43 29.06 4.53
N ARG A 266 10.73 30.02 5.41
CA ARG A 266 10.10 30.12 6.74
C ARG A 266 8.63 30.49 6.59
N GLY A 267 7.75 29.81 7.32
CA GLY A 267 6.32 30.15 7.36
C GLY A 267 6.05 31.44 8.12
N HIS A 268 5.16 32.29 7.60
CA HIS A 268 4.62 33.43 8.33
C HIS A 268 3.65 32.95 9.42
N ARG A 269 3.71 33.58 10.61
CA ARG A 269 2.60 33.58 11.58
C ARG A 269 2.19 35.02 11.88
N SER A 270 0.89 35.20 12.09
CA SER A 270 0.24 36.51 12.12
C SER A 270 0.30 37.19 13.50
N ARG A 271 -0.03 38.49 13.47
CA ARG A 271 -0.27 39.42 14.59
C ARG A 271 -0.84 38.71 15.84
N ALA A 272 -0.25 38.79 17.03
CA ALA A 272 0.14 39.94 17.85
C ALA A 272 -1.00 40.53 18.71
N TYR A 273 -0.86 40.38 20.03
CA TYR A 273 -1.36 41.32 21.04
C TYR A 273 -0.20 41.74 21.94
N ARG A 274 -0.32 42.91 22.59
CA ARG A 274 0.82 43.65 23.16
C ARG A 274 0.46 44.30 24.49
N LEU A 275 1.05 43.83 25.58
CA LEU A 275 1.16 44.56 26.84
C LEU A 275 2.63 44.60 27.28
N ARG A 276 3.01 45.64 28.04
CA ARG A 276 4.38 45.94 28.47
C ARG A 276 4.44 45.98 30.00
N HIS A 277 5.51 45.47 30.60
CA HIS A 277 6.19 45.86 31.85
C HIS A 277 7.31 44.82 32.06
N ASP A 278 8.51 45.10 32.59
CA ASP A 278 9.22 46.38 32.73
C ASP A 278 10.75 46.17 32.62
N ARG A 279 11.57 47.22 32.78
CA ARG A 279 13.03 47.21 32.68
C ARG A 279 13.73 46.60 33.91
N ARG A 280 14.81 45.85 33.66
CA ARG A 280 16.19 46.16 34.13
C ARG A 280 17.22 45.24 33.43
N GLN A 281 18.48 45.69 33.34
CA GLN A 281 19.62 44.98 32.74
C GLN A 281 20.80 44.95 33.72
N ALA A 282 21.71 43.98 33.58
CA ALA A 282 23.01 43.93 34.28
C ALA A 282 24.12 43.27 33.42
N SER A 283 24.85 44.11 32.67
CA SER A 283 26.31 44.10 32.42
C SER A 283 27.20 42.81 32.41
N HIS A 284 27.84 42.57 31.25
CA HIS A 284 29.27 42.24 30.97
C HIS A 284 30.02 41.08 31.70
N GLN A 285 30.51 39.99 31.05
CA GLN A 285 31.71 39.81 30.15
C GLN A 285 33.11 40.06 30.79
N PRO A 286 34.27 39.48 30.29
CA PRO A 286 34.50 38.22 29.51
C PRO A 286 35.86 37.44 29.75
N ARG A 287 36.00 36.24 29.12
CA ARG A 287 37.22 35.60 28.51
C ARG A 287 38.55 35.30 29.29
N ARG A 288 39.03 34.05 29.17
CA ARG A 288 40.44 33.65 28.80
C ARG A 288 40.48 32.19 28.24
N SER A 289 41.60 31.73 27.64
CA SER A 289 41.70 30.52 26.79
C SER A 289 43.17 29.94 26.71
N PRO A 290 43.48 28.79 26.04
CA PRO A 290 44.50 27.79 26.46
C PRO A 290 45.80 27.71 25.59
N PRO A 291 46.70 26.72 25.81
CA PRO A 291 47.04 25.75 24.72
C PRO A 291 47.59 24.32 25.13
N ALA A 292 47.75 23.42 24.12
CA ALA A 292 48.54 22.15 24.01
C ALA A 292 48.16 20.91 24.89
N GLN A 293 48.03 19.64 24.43
CA GLN A 293 48.89 18.67 23.66
C GLN A 293 50.07 18.07 24.48
N ARG A 294 50.43 16.75 24.47
CA ARG A 294 50.20 15.57 23.58
C ARG A 294 50.57 14.23 24.30
N GLY A 295 50.19 13.03 23.79
CA GLY A 295 50.91 11.74 24.06
C GLY A 295 50.06 10.47 24.30
N ASP A 296 50.54 9.28 23.87
CA ASP A 296 49.85 7.97 23.93
C ASP A 296 50.70 6.83 24.58
N LEU A 297 49.99 5.87 25.20
CA LEU A 297 50.27 4.43 25.55
C LEU A 297 51.71 3.86 25.67
N PRO A 298 51.91 2.92 26.62
CA PRO A 298 52.32 1.56 26.20
C PRO A 298 51.67 0.36 26.94
N ASN A 299 52.02 -0.86 26.49
CA ASN A 299 51.43 -2.18 26.80
C ASN A 299 52.20 -3.00 27.88
N ARG A 300 51.61 -4.06 28.45
CA ARG A 300 52.30 -5.12 29.24
C ARG A 300 51.75 -6.54 28.94
N HIS A 301 52.66 -7.52 28.89
CA HIS A 301 52.43 -8.93 28.54
C HIS A 301 52.56 -9.88 29.77
N ARG A 302 51.69 -10.90 29.92
CA ARG A 302 51.87 -12.38 29.71
C ARG A 302 52.93 -13.08 30.60
N PRO A 303 52.93 -14.43 30.77
CA PRO A 303 52.06 -15.50 30.23
C PRO A 303 51.19 -16.16 31.34
N HIS A 304 50.62 -17.39 31.30
CA HIS A 304 50.59 -18.47 30.27
C HIS A 304 49.17 -19.11 30.12
N ALA A 305 48.83 -20.42 30.06
CA ALA A 305 49.51 -21.73 30.23
C ALA A 305 49.22 -22.70 29.05
N ILE A 306 48.88 -23.97 29.31
CA ILE A 306 48.84 -25.12 28.37
C ILE A 306 47.45 -25.84 28.43
N PRO A 307 46.91 -26.39 27.32
CA PRO A 307 45.55 -26.98 27.25
C PRO A 307 45.49 -28.52 27.03
N PRO A 308 44.29 -29.15 27.10
CA PRO A 308 44.05 -30.52 26.63
C PRO A 308 43.33 -30.61 25.25
N ALA A 309 44.01 -31.28 24.31
CA ALA A 309 43.54 -32.22 23.28
C ALA A 309 42.05 -32.28 22.80
N HIS A 310 41.88 -32.08 21.47
CA HIS A 310 40.96 -32.78 20.54
C HIS A 310 39.42 -32.79 20.79
N ASP A 311 38.57 -33.27 19.87
CA ASP A 311 38.41 -32.94 18.44
C ASP A 311 36.96 -33.33 18.03
N ARG A 312 36.45 -32.81 16.90
CA ARG A 312 35.09 -32.96 16.34
C ARG A 312 33.97 -32.30 17.15
N LEU A 313 33.33 -31.29 16.55
CA LEU A 313 31.85 -31.20 16.43
C LEU A 313 31.47 -30.04 15.50
N ARG A 314 30.82 -30.32 14.37
CA ARG A 314 30.24 -29.28 13.51
C ARG A 314 28.97 -28.73 14.17
N ARG A 315 28.92 -27.41 14.44
CA ARG A 315 27.66 -26.74 14.81
C ARG A 315 26.79 -26.52 13.57
N THR A 316 25.65 -27.18 13.51
CA THR A 316 24.53 -26.82 12.63
C THR A 316 23.66 -25.73 13.28
N PRO A 317 22.96 -24.89 12.50
CA PRO A 317 21.98 -23.96 13.07
C PRO A 317 20.74 -24.75 13.55
N HIS A 318 20.37 -24.59 14.82
CA HIS A 318 19.10 -25.15 15.32
C HIS A 318 17.92 -24.36 14.75
N GLY A 319 17.07 -25.04 13.96
CA GLY A 319 15.73 -24.55 13.67
C GLY A 319 14.82 -24.69 14.90
N ARG A 320 13.88 -23.76 15.07
CA ARG A 320 12.84 -23.85 16.10
C ARG A 320 11.47 -23.66 15.44
N ARG A 321 10.85 -24.76 15.02
CA ARG A 321 9.39 -24.82 14.92
C ARG A 321 8.82 -24.87 16.34
N GLN A 322 7.62 -24.35 16.50
CA GLN A 322 6.69 -24.75 17.57
C GLN A 322 5.44 -25.23 16.86
N ASP A 323 4.85 -26.30 17.35
CA ASP A 323 3.70 -26.94 16.71
C ASP A 323 2.40 -26.23 17.11
N GLU A 324 1.53 -25.98 16.14
CA GLU A 324 0.10 -25.75 16.36
C GLU A 324 -0.64 -27.04 16.01
N THR A 325 -1.24 -27.70 16.99
CA THR A 325 -2.18 -28.81 16.75
C THR A 325 -3.40 -28.30 15.99
N ARG A 326 -3.78 -28.99 14.91
CA ARG A 326 -4.97 -28.69 14.10
C ARG A 326 -5.79 -29.95 13.90
N ASP A 327 -6.77 -30.17 14.77
CA ASP A 327 -7.76 -31.24 14.65
C ASP A 327 -8.80 -30.91 13.57
N HIS A 328 -8.45 -31.12 12.31
CA HIS A 328 -9.39 -31.17 11.18
C HIS A 328 -9.15 -32.44 10.35
N PRO A 329 -10.20 -33.19 9.97
CA PRO A 329 -10.05 -34.46 9.25
C PRO A 329 -9.55 -34.25 7.82
N MET A 330 -8.61 -35.10 7.40
CA MET A 330 -8.10 -35.13 6.03
C MET A 330 -9.18 -35.59 5.03
N PRO A 331 -9.35 -34.92 3.88
CA PRO A 331 -10.14 -35.48 2.78
C PRO A 331 -9.45 -36.74 2.24
N GLN A 332 -10.21 -37.80 2.01
CA GLN A 332 -9.68 -39.04 1.44
C GLN A 332 -9.14 -38.80 0.02
N ALA A 333 -7.98 -39.39 -0.28
CA ALA A 333 -7.44 -39.36 -1.63
C ALA A 333 -8.38 -40.11 -2.60
N LEU A 334 -8.73 -39.46 -3.72
CA LEU A 334 -9.51 -40.08 -4.79
C LEU A 334 -8.76 -41.32 -5.32
N ARG A 335 -9.47 -42.46 -5.39
CA ARG A 335 -8.88 -43.73 -5.84
C ARG A 335 -8.45 -43.63 -7.31
N HIS A 336 -7.28 -44.17 -7.63
CA HIS A 336 -6.82 -44.32 -9.02
C HIS A 336 -7.84 -45.10 -9.85
N THR A 337 -8.29 -44.51 -10.96
CA THR A 337 -9.10 -45.20 -11.97
C THR A 337 -8.22 -46.15 -12.78
N ARG A 338 -8.59 -47.43 -12.82
CA ARG A 338 -7.97 -48.43 -13.70
C ARG A 338 -8.35 -48.15 -15.17
N GLY A 339 -7.38 -48.36 -16.07
CA GLY A 339 -7.56 -48.79 -17.46
C GLY A 339 -8.59 -48.05 -18.33
N LEU A 340 -8.11 -47.17 -19.21
CA LEU A 340 -8.85 -46.82 -20.42
C LEU A 340 -8.82 -48.02 -21.40
N PRO A 341 -9.97 -48.46 -21.96
CA PRO A 341 -9.97 -49.40 -23.07
C PRO A 341 -9.46 -48.73 -24.36
N PRO A 342 -8.91 -49.50 -25.32
CA PRO A 342 -8.48 -48.96 -26.61
C PRO A 342 -9.67 -48.47 -27.44
N ALA A 343 -9.46 -47.43 -28.25
CA ALA A 343 -10.47 -46.89 -29.14
C ALA A 343 -10.77 -47.86 -30.32
N PRO A 344 -12.03 -47.93 -30.80
CA PRO A 344 -12.37 -48.73 -31.97
C PRO A 344 -11.71 -48.16 -33.26
N PRO A 345 -11.43 -49.00 -34.27
CA PRO A 345 -10.87 -48.55 -35.53
C PRO A 345 -11.84 -47.63 -36.28
N ARG A 346 -11.30 -46.62 -36.96
CA ARG A 346 -12.09 -45.79 -37.88
C ARG A 346 -12.38 -46.57 -39.16
N PRO A 347 -13.59 -46.48 -39.75
CA PRO A 347 -13.86 -47.06 -41.05
C PRO A 347 -13.01 -46.37 -42.14
N THR A 348 -12.46 -47.18 -43.05
CA THR A 348 -11.71 -46.74 -44.21
C THR A 348 -12.55 -46.91 -45.47
N ASP A 349 -13.11 -45.81 -45.98
CA ASP A 349 -13.61 -45.64 -47.36
C ASP A 349 -13.94 -44.15 -47.56
N GLY A 350 -13.78 -43.52 -48.72
CA GLY A 350 -13.11 -43.93 -49.96
C GLY A 350 -12.96 -42.69 -50.86
N LEU A 351 -11.88 -42.55 -51.64
CA LEU A 351 -11.56 -41.32 -52.38
C LEU A 351 -11.69 -41.46 -53.93
N ARG A 352 -12.63 -40.69 -54.50
CA ARG A 352 -12.66 -40.11 -55.87
C ARG A 352 -12.82 -41.03 -57.11
N SER A 353 -13.99 -40.90 -57.76
CA SER A 353 -14.19 -40.83 -59.23
C SER A 353 -15.63 -40.29 -59.49
N GLN A 354 -16.01 -39.53 -60.52
CA GLN A 354 -15.35 -38.65 -61.52
C GLN A 354 -16.16 -37.32 -61.56
N LEU A 355 -15.65 -36.13 -61.91
CA LEU A 355 -15.11 -35.61 -63.20
C LEU A 355 -16.15 -35.53 -64.35
N THR A 356 -16.82 -34.37 -64.47
CA THR A 356 -17.55 -33.85 -65.64
C THR A 356 -17.98 -32.38 -65.37
N THR A 357 -18.53 -31.64 -66.34
CA THR A 357 -17.79 -30.76 -67.27
C THR A 357 -18.71 -29.62 -67.76
N ILE A 358 -18.29 -28.35 -67.56
CA ILE A 358 -18.60 -27.11 -68.32
C ILE A 358 -20.06 -26.77 -68.72
N GLY A 359 -20.49 -25.53 -68.41
CA GLY A 359 -21.68 -24.85 -68.99
C GLY A 359 -22.49 -24.11 -67.90
N ALA A 360 -22.61 -22.78 -67.77
CA ALA A 360 -22.42 -21.56 -68.58
C ALA A 360 -23.77 -20.85 -68.87
N SER A 361 -23.77 -19.53 -68.63
CA SER A 361 -24.83 -18.53 -68.90
C SER A 361 -26.15 -18.59 -68.10
N THR A 362 -26.46 -17.45 -67.50
CA THR A 362 -27.83 -16.95 -67.20
C THR A 362 -28.15 -15.84 -68.23
N PRO A 363 -29.42 -15.36 -68.36
CA PRO A 363 -29.93 -14.77 -69.61
C PRO A 363 -29.31 -13.43 -70.01
#